data_AF-A0A3B9N4J6-F1
#
_entry.id   AF-A0A3B9N4J6-F1
#
_cell.length_a   1.000
_cell.length_b   1.000
_cell.length_c   1.000
_cell.angle_alpha   90.00
_cell.angle_beta   90.00
_cell.angle_gamma   90.00
#
_symmetry.space_group_name_H-M   'P 1'
#
loop_
_entity.id
_entity.type
_entity.pdbx_description
1 polymer ?
#
loop_
_entity_poly.entity_id
_entity_poly.type
_entity_poly.pdbx_seq_one_letter_code
_entity_poly.pdbx_strand_id
1 'polypeptide(L)'
;MKNLKSKLNLMSTVLLILSVFLITQVSCNNSNKKQEDNKEELKEEMQDVQDEFGEIINQEQQELKDSINAVIADFNSKIENLKSDIESGNQKLNAESEKKLEALKEQKMKLNEKLEEMREQTEDSWDSFKVELEHDVKQFNESIKDFFENNE
;
A
#
# COMPACT_ATOMS: atom_id res chain seq x y z
N MET A 1 -48.02 1.27 19.56
CA MET A 1 -47.38 2.39 18.83
C MET A 1 -46.60 3.25 19.80
N LYS A 2 -45.27 3.18 19.73
CA LYS A 2 -44.24 4.16 20.15
C LYS A 2 -42.97 3.37 20.42
N ASN A 3 -41.94 3.66 19.61
CA ASN A 3 -40.49 3.46 19.81
C ASN A 3 -39.82 3.03 18.49
N LEU A 4 -39.86 3.92 17.50
CA LEU A 4 -39.09 3.83 16.26
C LEU A 4 -38.47 5.19 15.92
N LYS A 5 -37.80 5.82 16.90
CA LYS A 5 -37.20 7.17 16.77
C LYS A 5 -35.78 7.25 17.35
N SER A 6 -34.95 6.22 17.15
CA SER A 6 -33.57 6.25 17.64
C SER A 6 -32.54 5.60 16.70
N LYS A 7 -32.87 5.42 15.41
CA LYS A 7 -31.94 4.87 14.40
C LYS A 7 -31.95 5.66 13.08
N LEU A 8 -32.18 6.97 13.15
CA LEU A 8 -32.28 7.83 11.97
C LEU A 8 -31.59 9.19 12.21
N ASN A 9 -30.45 9.19 12.89
CA ASN A 9 -29.68 10.42 13.14
C ASN A 9 -28.18 10.14 13.40
N LEU A 10 -27.59 9.25 12.59
CA LEU A 10 -26.14 9.03 12.59
C LEU A 10 -25.59 8.64 11.20
N MET A 11 -26.34 9.02 10.16
CA MET A 11 -26.03 8.75 8.75
C MET A 11 -26.30 10.01 7.92
N SER A 12 -25.82 11.17 8.40
CA SER A 12 -26.06 12.47 7.75
C SER A 12 -24.85 13.43 7.86
N THR A 13 -23.63 12.88 7.95
CA THR A 13 -22.41 13.69 8.09
C THR A 13 -21.28 13.28 7.14
N VAL A 14 -21.56 12.49 6.09
CA VAL A 14 -20.54 12.03 5.11
C VAL A 14 -20.95 12.29 3.65
N LEU A 15 -22.04 13.03 3.40
CA LEU A 15 -22.53 13.27 2.03
C LEU A 15 -22.70 14.76 1.71
N LEU A 16 -21.64 15.55 1.91
CA LEU A 16 -21.67 16.99 1.67
C LEU A 16 -20.35 17.58 1.13
N ILE A 17 -19.63 16.83 0.29
CA ILE A 17 -18.52 17.37 -0.52
C ILE A 17 -18.52 16.71 -1.90
N LEU A 18 -19.56 16.94 -2.73
CA LEU A 18 -19.53 16.60 -4.16
C LEU A 18 -20.68 17.22 -4.96
N SER A 19 -20.95 18.52 -4.78
CA SER A 19 -21.90 19.21 -5.65
C SER A 19 -21.66 20.72 -5.72
N VAL A 20 -20.64 21.15 -6.48
CA VAL A 20 -20.64 22.49 -7.08
C VAL A 20 -20.13 22.40 -8.51
N PHE A 21 -21.01 21.95 -9.40
CA PHE A 21 -20.94 22.32 -10.81
C PHE A 21 -22.33 22.70 -11.30
N LEU A 22 -22.72 23.96 -11.06
CA LEU A 22 -23.79 24.61 -11.80
C LEU A 22 -23.38 26.05 -12.07
N ILE A 23 -22.80 26.25 -13.26
CA ILE A 23 -22.71 27.53 -13.94
C ILE A 23 -24.15 28.02 -14.16
N THR A 24 -24.52 29.14 -13.56
CA THR A 24 -25.64 29.96 -14.03
C THR A 24 -25.16 31.40 -14.20
N GLN A 25 -25.40 31.90 -15.40
CA GLN A 25 -25.09 33.25 -15.84
C GLN A 25 -25.97 34.27 -15.09
N VAL A 26 -25.37 35.33 -14.55
CA VAL A 26 -26.07 36.57 -14.24
C VAL A 26 -25.31 37.72 -14.88
N SER A 27 -26.02 38.44 -15.76
CA SER A 27 -25.57 39.62 -16.48
C SER A 27 -25.54 40.86 -15.56
N CYS A 28 -24.39 41.55 -15.57
CA CYS A 28 -24.08 42.96 -15.26
C CYS A 28 -24.72 43.67 -14.04
N ASN A 29 -23.90 44.10 -13.07
CA ASN A 29 -23.36 45.48 -13.00
C ASN A 29 -22.44 45.67 -11.77
N ASN A 30 -21.19 46.04 -12.05
CA ASN A 30 -20.24 46.80 -11.21
C ASN A 30 -20.17 46.56 -9.69
N SER A 31 -19.21 45.74 -9.24
CA SER A 31 -18.41 45.90 -8.01
C SER A 31 -17.23 44.94 -8.03
N ASN A 32 -16.20 45.28 -8.83
CA ASN A 32 -14.89 44.63 -8.76
C ASN A 32 -14.22 44.99 -7.42
N LYS A 33 -14.15 44.02 -6.51
CA LYS A 33 -13.11 43.78 -5.48
C LYS A 33 -13.61 42.68 -4.56
N LYS A 34 -12.79 41.63 -4.35
CA LYS A 34 -13.02 40.38 -3.57
C LYS A 34 -13.39 39.11 -4.35
N GLN A 35 -12.72 38.83 -5.46
CA GLN A 35 -12.75 37.49 -6.08
C GLN A 35 -11.36 37.01 -6.58
N GLU A 36 -10.29 37.69 -6.16
CA GLU A 36 -8.91 37.22 -6.41
C GLU A 36 -8.35 36.51 -5.18
N ASP A 37 -8.54 37.05 -3.96
CA ASP A 37 -8.05 36.44 -2.70
C ASP A 37 -8.54 34.99 -2.49
N ASN A 38 -9.84 34.69 -2.72
CA ASN A 38 -10.39 33.32 -2.53
C ASN A 38 -9.86 32.29 -3.54
N LYS A 39 -9.29 32.71 -4.67
CA LYS A 39 -8.80 31.78 -5.70
C LYS A 39 -7.34 31.42 -5.48
N GLU A 40 -6.58 32.33 -4.87
CA GLU A 40 -5.20 32.12 -4.44
C GLU A 40 -5.17 31.28 -3.16
N GLU A 41 -5.98 31.59 -2.13
CA GLU A 41 -6.10 30.77 -0.92
C GLU A 41 -6.55 29.33 -1.24
N LEU A 42 -7.56 29.15 -2.10
CA LEU A 42 -8.02 27.81 -2.48
C LEU A 42 -6.96 27.02 -3.26
N LYS A 43 -6.07 27.71 -3.98
CA LYS A 43 -4.99 27.06 -4.74
C LYS A 43 -3.80 26.71 -3.85
N GLU A 44 -3.46 27.58 -2.89
CA GLU A 44 -2.47 27.29 -1.84
C GLU A 44 -2.96 26.14 -0.96
N GLU A 45 -4.20 26.16 -0.47
CA GLU A 45 -4.77 25.05 0.32
C GLU A 45 -4.79 23.73 -0.49
N MET A 46 -5.10 23.78 -1.79
CA MET A 46 -5.04 22.58 -2.63
C MET A 46 -3.61 22.10 -2.90
N GLN A 47 -2.62 22.99 -2.97
CA GLN A 47 -1.21 22.62 -3.10
C GLN A 47 -0.66 22.06 -1.79
N ASP A 48 -0.94 22.70 -0.66
CA ASP A 48 -0.52 22.24 0.66
C ASP A 48 -1.12 20.86 0.98
N VAL A 49 -2.39 20.62 0.62
CA VAL A 49 -3.00 19.29 0.74
C VAL A 49 -2.32 18.29 -0.20
N GLN A 50 -2.00 18.64 -1.45
CA GLN A 50 -1.27 17.73 -2.35
C GLN A 50 0.15 17.40 -1.85
N ASP A 51 0.84 18.37 -1.27
CA ASP A 51 2.19 18.20 -0.74
C ASP A 51 2.17 17.33 0.54
N GLU A 52 1.22 17.57 1.45
CA GLU A 52 1.03 16.74 2.67
C GLU A 52 0.65 15.30 2.33
N PHE A 53 -0.26 15.09 1.36
CA PHE A 53 -0.61 13.75 0.88
C PHE A 53 0.57 13.04 0.20
N GLY A 54 1.38 13.78 -0.58
CA GLY A 54 2.60 13.25 -1.19
C GLY A 54 3.62 12.79 -0.15
N GLU A 55 3.82 13.56 0.93
CA GLU A 55 4.69 13.18 2.04
C GLU A 55 4.20 11.91 2.76
N ILE A 56 2.89 11.80 3.03
CA ILE A 56 2.28 10.61 3.65
C ILE A 56 2.53 9.36 2.79
N ILE A 57 2.27 9.43 1.49
CA ILE A 57 2.46 8.29 0.59
C ILE A 57 3.94 7.87 0.53
N ASN A 58 4.86 8.84 0.49
CA ASN A 58 6.29 8.55 0.50
C ASN A 58 6.72 7.84 1.80
N GLN A 59 6.19 8.26 2.95
CA GLN A 59 6.48 7.60 4.22
C GLN A 59 5.92 6.17 4.23
N GLU A 60 4.67 5.97 3.82
CA GLU A 60 4.07 4.63 3.76
C GLU A 60 4.83 3.70 2.80
N GLN A 61 5.26 4.21 1.64
CA GLN A 61 6.10 3.47 0.69
C GLN A 61 7.41 3.03 1.33
N GLN A 62 8.07 3.92 2.08
CA GLN A 62 9.32 3.60 2.75
C GLN A 62 9.14 2.56 3.86
N GLU A 63 8.10 2.70 4.69
CA GLU A 63 7.78 1.72 5.75
C GLU A 63 7.48 0.34 5.17
N LEU A 64 6.68 0.29 4.10
CA LEU A 64 6.38 -0.97 3.41
C LEU A 64 7.64 -1.58 2.80
N LYS A 65 8.48 -0.76 2.14
CA LYS A 65 9.78 -1.19 1.59
C LYS A 65 10.65 -1.86 2.64
N ASP A 66 10.79 -1.23 3.80
CA ASP A 66 11.66 -1.70 4.87
C ASP A 66 11.13 -2.99 5.49
N SER A 67 9.81 -3.10 5.67
CA SER A 67 9.15 -4.33 6.12
C SER A 67 9.42 -5.51 5.18
N ILE A 68 9.28 -5.29 3.87
CA ILE A 68 9.50 -6.33 2.86
C ILE A 68 10.97 -6.71 2.77
N ASN A 69 11.87 -5.72 2.80
CA ASN A 69 13.32 -5.97 2.83
C ASN A 69 13.73 -6.79 4.04
N ALA A 70 13.12 -6.57 5.22
CA ALA A 70 13.37 -7.36 6.41
C ALA A 70 12.96 -8.83 6.21
N VAL A 71 11.79 -9.08 5.62
CA VAL A 71 11.32 -10.44 5.28
C VAL A 71 12.26 -11.12 4.29
N ILE A 72 12.69 -10.41 3.23
CA ILE A 72 13.63 -10.92 2.23
C ILE A 72 15.00 -11.23 2.86
N ALA A 73 15.48 -10.38 3.77
CA ALA A 73 16.74 -10.59 4.47
C ALA A 73 16.69 -11.83 5.38
N ASP A 74 15.60 -12.01 6.14
CA ASP A 74 15.39 -13.22 6.96
C ASP A 74 15.37 -14.48 6.09
N PHE A 75 14.63 -14.47 4.98
CA PHE A 75 14.63 -15.58 4.04
C PHE A 75 16.03 -15.90 3.51
N ASN A 76 16.79 -14.90 3.06
CA ASN A 76 18.15 -15.11 2.56
C ASN A 76 19.05 -15.73 3.66
N SER A 77 18.92 -15.27 4.91
CA SER A 77 19.68 -15.84 6.03
C SER A 77 19.32 -17.31 6.28
N LYS A 78 18.04 -17.66 6.24
CA LYS A 78 17.59 -19.05 6.40
C LYS A 78 18.10 -19.95 5.26
N ILE A 79 18.18 -19.43 4.03
CA ILE A 79 18.75 -20.15 2.88
C ILE A 79 20.25 -20.41 3.04
N GLU A 80 21.02 -19.44 3.51
CA GLU A 80 22.45 -19.64 3.74
C GLU A 80 22.70 -20.68 4.85
N ASN A 81 21.91 -20.68 5.92
CA ASN A 81 21.98 -21.71 6.96
C ASN A 81 21.65 -23.09 6.38
N LEU A 82 20.53 -23.22 5.67
CA LEU A 82 20.13 -24.45 5.00
C LEU A 82 21.21 -25.00 4.07
N LYS A 83 21.84 -24.11 3.29
CA LYS A 83 22.93 -24.48 2.39
C LYS A 83 24.13 -25.02 3.17
N SER A 84 24.50 -24.38 4.29
CA SER A 84 25.56 -24.86 5.17
C SER A 84 25.25 -26.24 5.77
N ASP A 85 24.00 -26.48 6.17
CA ASP A 85 23.56 -27.77 6.69
C ASP A 85 23.57 -28.88 5.64
N ILE A 86 23.26 -28.55 4.39
CA ILE A 86 23.39 -29.48 3.25
C ILE A 86 24.87 -29.79 2.97
N GLU A 87 25.73 -28.78 2.92
CA GLU A 87 27.17 -28.93 2.65
C GLU A 87 27.90 -29.73 3.73
N SER A 88 27.50 -29.55 4.99
CA SER A 88 28.01 -30.32 6.14
C SER A 88 27.40 -31.72 6.25
N GLY A 89 26.34 -32.01 5.49
CA GLY A 89 25.63 -33.29 5.49
C GLY A 89 24.65 -33.47 6.67
N ASN A 90 24.38 -32.42 7.43
CA ASN A 90 23.39 -32.40 8.51
C ASN A 90 21.96 -32.46 7.97
N GLN A 91 21.74 -31.96 6.75
CA GLN A 91 20.43 -31.90 6.11
C GLN A 91 20.48 -32.43 4.67
N LYS A 92 19.35 -32.96 4.19
CA LYS A 92 19.14 -33.30 2.77
C LYS A 92 17.75 -32.89 2.34
N LEU A 93 17.66 -32.20 1.21
CA LEU A 93 16.39 -31.91 0.57
C LEU A 93 16.02 -33.07 -0.37
N ASN A 94 14.74 -33.40 -0.40
CA ASN A 94 14.18 -34.23 -1.47
C ASN A 94 13.79 -33.35 -2.67
N ALA A 95 13.49 -33.99 -3.80
CA ALA A 95 13.13 -33.26 -5.04
C ALA A 95 11.91 -32.33 -4.88
N GLU A 96 10.96 -32.68 -4.01
CA GLU A 96 9.81 -31.82 -3.73
C GLU A 96 10.22 -30.54 -2.99
N SER A 97 11.12 -30.69 -2.00
CA SER A 97 11.62 -29.57 -1.20
C SER A 97 12.54 -28.68 -2.02
N GLU A 98 13.37 -29.25 -2.89
CA GLU A 98 14.13 -28.47 -3.88
C GLU A 98 13.19 -27.63 -4.76
N LYS A 99 12.10 -28.21 -5.25
CA LYS A 99 11.11 -27.47 -6.05
C LYS A 99 10.42 -26.35 -5.26
N LYS A 100 10.04 -26.60 -4.00
CA LYS A 100 9.45 -25.57 -3.12
C LYS A 100 10.44 -24.44 -2.84
N LEU A 101 11.72 -24.78 -2.65
CA LEU A 101 12.79 -23.81 -2.47
C LEU A 101 12.96 -22.91 -3.72
N GLU A 102 12.95 -23.49 -4.92
CA GLU A 102 13.00 -22.69 -6.15
C GLU A 102 11.76 -21.78 -6.29
N ALA A 103 10.57 -22.27 -5.97
CA ALA A 103 9.36 -21.45 -5.98
C ALA A 103 9.44 -20.26 -5.00
N LEU A 104 10.04 -20.46 -3.81
CA LEU A 104 10.29 -19.36 -2.86
C LEU A 104 11.28 -18.34 -3.42
N LYS A 105 12.34 -18.78 -4.10
CA LYS A 105 13.29 -17.87 -4.76
C LYS A 105 12.61 -17.04 -5.86
N GLU A 106 11.72 -17.65 -6.64
CA GLU A 106 10.91 -16.94 -7.64
C GLU A 106 9.95 -15.92 -6.99
N GLN A 107 9.27 -16.28 -5.89
CA GLN A 107 8.44 -15.34 -5.14
C GLN A 107 9.24 -14.14 -4.62
N LYS A 108 10.44 -14.39 -4.06
CA LYS A 108 11.37 -13.32 -3.65
C LYS A 108 11.73 -12.40 -4.82
N MET A 109 11.99 -12.95 -6.01
CA MET A 109 12.30 -12.14 -7.20
C MET A 109 11.12 -11.24 -7.57
N LYS A 110 9.89 -11.76 -7.59
CA LYS A 110 8.68 -10.98 -7.86
C LYS A 110 8.45 -9.87 -6.83
N LEU A 111 8.72 -10.13 -5.54
CA LEU A 111 8.65 -9.09 -4.52
C LEU A 111 9.66 -7.97 -4.75
N ASN A 112 10.90 -8.30 -5.15
CA ASN A 112 11.88 -7.28 -5.54
C ASN A 112 11.42 -6.46 -6.75
N GLU A 113 10.84 -7.10 -7.77
CA GLU A 113 10.27 -6.40 -8.93
C GLU A 113 9.16 -5.43 -8.50
N LYS A 114 8.22 -5.87 -7.66
CA LYS A 114 7.19 -4.98 -7.10
C LYS A 114 7.78 -3.84 -6.28
N LEU A 115 8.82 -4.06 -5.48
CA LEU A 115 9.50 -2.98 -4.77
C LEU A 115 10.11 -1.93 -5.70
N GLU A 116 10.56 -2.33 -6.90
CA GLU A 116 11.05 -1.40 -7.91
C GLU A 116 9.93 -0.66 -8.65
N GLU A 117 8.75 -1.28 -8.81
CA GLU A 117 7.53 -0.67 -9.38
C GLU A 117 6.85 0.29 -8.38
N MET A 118 7.12 0.14 -7.09
CA MET A 118 6.51 0.93 -6.02
C MET A 118 6.76 2.44 -6.17
N ARG A 119 7.96 2.83 -6.64
CA ARG A 119 8.32 4.23 -6.87
C ARG A 119 7.57 4.88 -8.05
N GLU A 120 6.88 4.08 -8.85
CA GLU A 120 6.12 4.50 -10.03
C GLU A 120 4.63 4.67 -9.71
N GLN A 121 4.21 4.33 -8.48
CA GLN A 121 2.83 4.45 -8.05
C GLN A 121 2.44 5.89 -7.76
N THR A 122 1.24 6.27 -8.18
CA THR A 122 0.63 7.56 -7.87
C THR A 122 -0.35 7.40 -6.71
N GLU A 123 -0.83 8.51 -6.14
CA GLU A 123 -1.89 8.49 -5.11
C GLU A 123 -3.08 7.62 -5.51
N ASP A 124 -3.58 7.78 -6.75
CA ASP A 124 -4.73 7.02 -7.25
C ASP A 124 -4.50 5.49 -7.35
N SER A 125 -3.24 5.02 -7.52
CA SER A 125 -2.92 3.60 -7.67
C SER A 125 -2.33 2.98 -6.40
N TRP A 126 -1.86 3.80 -5.46
CA TRP A 126 -1.12 3.40 -4.28
C TRP A 126 -1.87 2.40 -3.42
N ASP A 127 -3.14 2.67 -3.08
CA ASP A 127 -3.93 1.81 -2.20
C ASP A 127 -4.11 0.41 -2.78
N SER A 128 -4.43 0.29 -4.07
CA SER A 128 -4.56 -1.01 -4.73
C SER A 128 -3.24 -1.77 -4.78
N PHE A 129 -2.16 -1.06 -5.11
CA PHE A 129 -0.83 -1.65 -5.19
C PHE A 129 -0.37 -2.16 -3.82
N LYS A 130 -0.58 -1.37 -2.76
CA LYS A 130 -0.26 -1.71 -1.37
C LYS A 130 -0.98 -2.99 -0.95
N VAL A 131 -2.29 -3.09 -1.18
CA VAL A 131 -3.08 -4.29 -0.83
C VAL A 131 -2.57 -5.54 -1.54
N GLU A 132 -2.27 -5.45 -2.83
CA GLU A 132 -1.73 -6.58 -3.58
C GLU A 132 -0.34 -6.98 -3.09
N LEU A 133 0.54 -6.01 -2.83
CA LEU A 133 1.89 -6.26 -2.34
C LEU A 133 1.88 -6.86 -0.94
N GLU A 134 1.06 -6.35 -0.03
CA GLU A 134 0.88 -6.91 1.33
C GLU A 134 0.38 -8.36 1.28
N HIS A 135 -0.56 -8.66 0.37
CA HIS A 135 -1.04 -10.00 0.16
C HIS A 135 0.08 -10.94 -0.32
N ASP A 136 0.87 -10.51 -1.30
CA ASP A 136 1.98 -11.32 -1.83
C ASP A 136 3.07 -11.56 -0.78
N VAL A 137 3.38 -10.56 0.04
CA VAL A 137 4.33 -10.68 1.17
C VAL A 137 3.81 -11.65 2.21
N LYS A 138 2.51 -11.61 2.53
CA LYS A 138 1.89 -12.57 3.44
C LYS A 138 1.99 -14.00 2.91
N GLN A 139 1.65 -14.22 1.64
CA GLN A 139 1.76 -15.54 1.01
C GLN A 139 3.21 -16.05 0.98
N PHE A 140 4.17 -15.16 0.73
CA PHE A 140 5.60 -15.48 0.77
C PHE A 140 6.02 -15.91 2.17
N ASN A 141 5.64 -15.15 3.21
CA ASN A 141 5.92 -15.50 4.61
C ASN A 141 5.31 -16.85 5.02
N GLU A 142 4.07 -17.11 4.64
CA GLU A 142 3.41 -18.40 4.89
C GLU A 142 4.14 -19.54 4.18
N SER A 143 4.60 -19.33 2.94
CA SER A 143 5.36 -20.32 2.17
C SER A 143 6.75 -20.58 2.76
N ILE A 144 7.44 -19.55 3.26
CA ILE A 144 8.71 -19.70 3.99
C ILE A 144 8.49 -20.57 5.22
N LYS A 145 7.48 -20.23 6.02
CA LYS A 145 7.15 -20.95 7.25
C LYS A 145 6.86 -22.42 6.97
N ASP A 146 5.97 -22.71 6.03
CA ASP A 146 5.64 -24.09 5.64
C ASP A 146 6.88 -24.86 5.16
N PHE A 147 7.74 -24.22 4.35
CA PHE A 147 8.95 -24.88 3.87
C PHE A 147 9.89 -25.26 5.01
N PHE A 148 10.20 -24.35 5.93
CA PHE A 148 11.16 -24.61 7.00
C PHE A 148 10.56 -25.49 8.11
N GLU A 149 9.28 -25.39 8.45
CA GLU A 149 8.65 -26.31 9.41
C GLU A 149 8.64 -27.77 8.92
N ASN A 150 8.59 -27.98 7.60
CA ASN A 150 8.64 -29.32 6.99
C ASN A 150 10.07 -29.84 6.76
N ASN A 151 11.10 -29.01 6.97
CA ASN A 151 12.51 -29.32 6.68
C ASN A 151 13.45 -28.96 7.84
N GLU A 152 12.94 -28.85 9.08
CA GLU A 152 13.71 -28.78 10.32
C GLU A 152 14.02 -30.16 10.92
#